data_AF-A0A7C4ZBQ6-F1
#
_entry.id   AF-A0A7C4ZBQ6-F1
#
_cell.length_a   1.000
_cell.length_b   1.000
_cell.length_c   1.000
_cell.angle_alpha   90.00
_cell.angle_beta   90.00
_cell.angle_gamma   90.00
#
_symmetry.space_group_name_H-M   'P 1'
#
loop_
_entity.id
_entity.type
_entity.pdbx_description
1 polymer ?
#
loop_
_entity_poly.entity_id
_entity_poly.type
_entity_poly.pdbx_seq_one_letter_code
_entity_poly.pdbx_strand_id
1 'polypeptide(L)'
;MFRIVRTATVALVVGFAAVAGAQGAAPALLMSAVAATQAAKTDYAFDFELETSKQTWRARFDPRANPRLRLVEPRREALSGDERRAFDRLAERMEGVSWCASETMGRVEAVRLVREDDAAAVYAFQPTAESVRGEQARRFADRLRGELTLIKANPDISRIRLYAPQAFSPLPLVRVDEVNITISCQTAPNGRRYAAETVTQLRGAAFGQSFNERSVQRARNLSAP
;
A
#
# COMPACT_ATOMS: atom_id res chain seq x y z
N MET A 1 66.95 34.22 35.33
CA MET A 1 66.38 33.88 36.65
C MET A 1 64.85 33.98 36.56
N PHE A 2 64.14 32.91 36.92
CA PHE A 2 62.69 32.77 37.24
C PHE A 2 61.65 33.23 36.19
N ARG A 3 61.01 32.37 35.37
CA ARG A 3 59.84 31.46 35.63
C ARG A 3 58.70 32.10 36.46
N ILE A 4 57.49 32.19 35.87
CA ILE A 4 56.13 31.83 36.40
C ILE A 4 55.07 32.42 35.42
N VAL A 5 54.44 31.63 34.52
CA VAL A 5 53.19 30.83 34.61
C VAL A 5 51.93 31.56 34.11
N ARG A 6 51.41 31.02 32.99
CA ARG A 6 50.01 30.76 32.59
C ARG A 6 48.91 31.74 33.02
N THR A 7 48.27 32.34 32.01
CA THR A 7 46.80 32.46 31.97
C THR A 7 46.32 32.18 30.55
N ALA A 8 45.56 31.08 30.44
CA ALA A 8 44.86 30.67 29.25
C ALA A 8 43.51 31.39 29.20
N THR A 9 43.22 32.07 28.09
CA THR A 9 41.87 32.56 27.79
C THR A 9 41.39 31.78 26.57
N VAL A 10 40.65 30.71 26.84
CA VAL A 10 40.00 29.89 25.83
C VAL A 10 38.84 30.70 25.24
N ALA A 11 38.98 31.11 23.99
CA ALA A 11 37.88 31.58 23.16
C ALA A 11 36.99 30.37 22.83
N LEU A 12 35.83 30.28 23.49
CA LEU A 12 34.87 29.21 23.29
C LEU A 12 33.88 29.67 22.21
N VAL A 13 34.21 29.36 20.95
CA VAL A 13 33.41 29.69 19.77
C VAL A 13 33.16 28.39 18.99
N VAL A 14 31.86 28.15 18.78
CA VAL A 14 31.18 27.16 17.92
C VAL A 14 31.18 25.69 18.35
N GLY A 15 29.95 25.19 18.46
CA GLY A 15 29.64 23.77 18.38
C GLY A 15 28.18 23.46 18.66
N PHE A 16 27.22 24.22 18.11
CA PHE A 16 25.86 23.68 17.97
C PHE A 16 25.97 22.49 17.03
N ALA A 17 26.04 21.28 17.59
CA ALA A 17 25.78 20.07 16.84
C ALA A 17 24.33 20.19 16.37
N ALA A 18 24.17 20.60 15.11
CA ALA A 18 22.92 20.46 14.40
C ALA A 18 22.53 18.99 14.51
N VAL A 19 21.49 18.71 15.29
CA VAL A 19 20.72 17.48 15.13
C VAL A 19 20.02 17.65 13.79
N ALA A 20 20.76 17.40 12.71
CA ALA A 20 20.22 17.28 11.38
C ALA A 20 19.26 16.09 11.48
N GLY A 21 17.96 16.40 11.57
CA GLY A 21 16.92 15.40 11.54
C GLY A 21 17.17 14.50 10.33
N ALA A 22 17.15 13.19 10.55
CA ALA A 22 17.24 12.16 9.51
C ALA A 22 16.01 12.15 8.59
N GLN A 23 15.57 13.32 8.12
CA GLN A 23 14.41 13.55 7.26
C GLN A 23 14.76 13.49 5.75
N GLY A 24 16.00 13.15 5.38
CA GLY A 24 16.50 13.36 4.01
C GLY A 24 16.49 12.18 3.03
N ALA A 25 16.57 10.91 3.49
CA ALA A 25 16.79 9.77 2.56
C ALA A 25 15.52 8.97 2.24
N ALA A 26 14.57 8.88 3.18
CA ALA A 26 13.33 8.13 3.01
C ALA A 26 12.45 8.64 1.86
N PRO A 27 12.21 9.96 1.74
CA PRO A 27 11.41 10.47 0.63
C PRO A 27 12.12 10.23 -0.70
N ALA A 28 13.44 10.37 -0.76
CA ALA A 28 14.21 10.18 -2.00
C ALA A 28 14.13 8.74 -2.52
N LEU A 29 14.31 7.73 -1.65
CA LEU A 29 14.21 6.31 -2.04
C LEU A 29 12.77 5.92 -2.43
N LEU A 30 11.77 6.41 -1.72
CA LEU A 30 10.37 6.16 -2.07
C LEU A 30 10.03 6.81 -3.42
N MET A 31 10.41 8.08 -3.62
CA MET A 31 10.14 8.80 -4.86
C MET A 31 10.88 8.22 -6.05
N SER A 32 12.11 7.72 -5.88
CA SER A 32 12.84 7.02 -6.95
C SER A 32 12.16 5.70 -7.32
N ALA A 33 11.67 4.93 -6.35
CA ALA A 33 10.89 3.72 -6.60
C ALA A 33 9.58 4.02 -7.36
N VAL A 34 8.90 5.11 -7.00
CA VAL A 34 7.68 5.57 -7.69
C VAL A 34 7.99 5.98 -9.12
N ALA A 35 9.02 6.81 -9.34
CA ALA A 35 9.41 7.26 -10.67
C ALA A 35 9.84 6.09 -11.58
N ALA A 36 10.65 5.16 -11.07
CA ALA A 36 11.08 3.99 -11.80
C ALA A 36 9.90 3.08 -12.18
N THR A 37 8.93 2.92 -11.27
CA THR A 37 7.73 2.14 -11.54
C THR A 37 6.84 2.82 -12.58
N GLN A 38 6.68 4.13 -12.51
CA GLN A 38 5.91 4.90 -13.48
C GLN A 38 6.52 4.84 -14.88
N ALA A 39 7.85 4.87 -14.99
CA ALA A 39 8.56 4.77 -16.26
C ALA A 39 8.48 3.37 -16.88
N ALA A 40 8.39 2.32 -16.06
CA ALA A 40 8.43 0.92 -16.51
C ALA A 40 7.06 0.22 -16.52
N LYS A 41 6.00 0.85 -16.02
CA LYS A 41 4.67 0.23 -15.94
C LYS A 41 4.19 -0.19 -17.33
N THR A 42 3.54 -1.35 -17.37
CA THR A 42 2.98 -1.91 -18.60
C THR A 42 1.70 -2.67 -18.27
N ASP A 43 0.85 -2.83 -19.27
CA ASP A 43 -0.44 -3.50 -19.12
C ASP A 43 -0.25 -5.00 -19.26
N TYR A 44 -0.17 -5.71 -18.13
CA TYR A 44 -0.07 -7.17 -18.12
C TYR A 44 -1.44 -7.83 -18.19
N ALA A 45 -1.51 -8.97 -18.88
CA ALA A 45 -2.57 -9.95 -18.63
C ALA A 45 -2.22 -10.77 -17.40
N PHE A 46 -3.21 -11.15 -16.58
CA PHE A 46 -2.98 -11.88 -15.33
C PHE A 46 -4.23 -12.64 -14.88
N ASP A 47 -3.99 -13.63 -14.01
CA ASP A 47 -5.07 -14.33 -13.31
C ASP A 47 -5.40 -13.58 -12.03
N PHE A 48 -6.68 -13.28 -11.86
CA PHE A 48 -7.25 -12.62 -10.70
C PHE A 48 -8.02 -13.63 -9.87
N GLU A 49 -7.77 -13.64 -8.56
CA GLU A 49 -8.53 -14.42 -7.60
C GLU A 49 -9.06 -13.50 -6.50
N LEU A 50 -10.33 -13.65 -6.13
CA LEU A 50 -10.95 -13.01 -4.98
C LEU A 50 -11.61 -14.07 -4.13
N GLU A 51 -11.22 -14.15 -2.88
CA GLU A 51 -11.74 -15.07 -1.88
C GLU A 51 -12.36 -14.26 -0.74
N THR A 52 -13.60 -14.55 -0.38
CA THR A 52 -14.33 -13.94 0.73
C THR A 52 -15.05 -15.03 1.52
N SER A 53 -15.65 -14.68 2.65
CA SER A 53 -16.52 -15.57 3.43
C SER A 53 -17.73 -16.11 2.64
N LYS A 54 -18.16 -15.41 1.59
CA LYS A 54 -19.40 -15.70 0.84
C LYS A 54 -19.17 -16.35 -0.51
N GLN A 55 -18.02 -16.09 -1.12
CA GLN A 55 -17.75 -16.47 -2.50
C GLN A 55 -16.26 -16.45 -2.82
N THR A 56 -15.90 -17.26 -3.81
CA THR A 56 -14.59 -17.26 -4.46
C THR A 56 -14.78 -17.02 -5.95
N TRP A 57 -14.08 -16.04 -6.51
CA TRP A 57 -14.04 -15.76 -7.93
C TRP A 57 -12.62 -15.94 -8.45
N ARG A 58 -12.51 -16.60 -9.61
CA ARG A 58 -11.32 -16.63 -10.44
C ARG A 58 -11.66 -16.03 -11.78
N ALA A 59 -10.84 -15.11 -12.25
CA ALA A 59 -11.03 -14.41 -13.50
C ALA A 59 -9.69 -14.23 -14.22
N ARG A 60 -9.74 -14.03 -15.53
CA ARG A 60 -8.59 -13.65 -16.34
C ARG A 60 -8.76 -12.19 -16.72
N PHE A 61 -7.78 -11.36 -16.37
CA PHE A 61 -7.65 -10.02 -16.91
C PHE A 61 -6.77 -10.06 -18.15
N ASP A 62 -7.24 -9.46 -19.23
CA ASP A 62 -6.50 -9.22 -20.46
C ASP A 62 -6.79 -7.78 -20.93
N PRO A 63 -5.77 -6.90 -20.99
CA PRO A 63 -5.96 -5.49 -21.33
C PRO A 63 -6.45 -5.30 -22.79
N ARG A 64 -6.24 -6.28 -23.67
CA ARG A 64 -6.65 -6.25 -25.08
C ARG A 64 -8.00 -6.92 -25.34
N ALA A 65 -8.56 -7.62 -24.36
CA ALA A 65 -9.86 -8.28 -24.50
C ALA A 65 -11.03 -7.31 -24.24
N ASN A 66 -12.21 -7.67 -24.75
CA ASN A 66 -13.48 -7.03 -24.41
C ASN A 66 -14.54 -8.11 -24.10
N PRO A 67 -14.99 -8.26 -22.83
CA PRO A 67 -14.58 -7.50 -21.65
C PRO A 67 -13.13 -7.83 -21.21
N ARG A 68 -12.44 -6.87 -20.59
CA ARG A 68 -11.05 -7.04 -20.11
C ARG A 68 -10.94 -8.06 -18.98
N LEU A 69 -11.95 -8.17 -18.13
CA LEU A 69 -12.00 -9.15 -17.05
C LEU A 69 -13.06 -10.22 -17.36
N ARG A 70 -12.61 -11.45 -17.58
CA ARG A 70 -13.48 -12.60 -17.86
C ARG A 70 -13.50 -13.57 -16.69
N LEU A 71 -14.69 -13.84 -16.16
CA LEU A 71 -14.88 -14.84 -15.12
C LEU A 71 -14.54 -16.24 -15.64
N VAL A 72 -13.73 -16.97 -14.87
CA VAL A 72 -13.32 -18.36 -15.13
C VAL A 72 -14.07 -19.30 -14.18
N GLU A 73 -14.15 -18.95 -12.90
CA GLU A 73 -14.83 -19.74 -11.88
C GLU A 73 -15.48 -18.81 -10.83
N PRO A 74 -16.73 -19.06 -10.40
CA PRO A 74 -17.68 -20.03 -10.94
C PRO A 74 -18.12 -19.62 -12.37
N ARG A 75 -18.85 -20.51 -13.06
CA ARG A 75 -19.44 -20.15 -14.36
C ARG A 75 -20.44 -19.00 -14.18
N ARG A 76 -20.50 -18.08 -15.15
CA ARG A 76 -21.33 -16.87 -15.07
C ARG A 76 -22.82 -17.19 -14.91
N GLU A 77 -23.28 -18.29 -15.51
CA GLU A 77 -24.67 -18.75 -15.45
C GLU A 77 -25.07 -19.27 -14.07
N ALA A 78 -24.09 -19.72 -13.28
CA ALA A 78 -24.30 -20.21 -11.92
C ALA A 78 -24.41 -19.07 -10.89
N LEU A 79 -24.05 -17.85 -11.27
CA LEU A 79 -24.15 -16.69 -10.40
C LEU A 79 -25.61 -16.23 -10.25
N SER A 80 -26.00 -15.87 -9.03
CA SER A 80 -27.22 -15.11 -8.77
C SER A 80 -27.20 -13.74 -9.48
N GLY A 81 -28.36 -13.06 -9.52
CA GLY A 81 -28.44 -11.72 -10.12
C GLY A 81 -27.55 -10.69 -9.41
N ASP A 82 -27.43 -10.76 -8.09
CA ASP A 82 -26.58 -9.86 -7.31
C ASP A 82 -25.09 -10.13 -7.51
N GLU A 83 -24.69 -11.39 -7.55
CA GLU A 83 -23.29 -11.77 -7.80
C GLU A 83 -22.85 -11.38 -9.21
N ARG A 84 -23.72 -11.57 -10.22
CA ARG A 84 -23.45 -11.09 -11.59
C ARG A 84 -23.22 -9.58 -11.62
N ARG A 85 -24.12 -8.80 -11.03
CA ARG A 85 -23.97 -7.34 -10.95
C ARG A 85 -22.71 -6.93 -10.18
N ALA A 86 -22.36 -7.65 -9.12
CA ALA A 86 -21.15 -7.39 -8.34
C ALA A 86 -19.88 -7.68 -9.14
N PHE A 87 -19.86 -8.76 -9.92
CA PHE A 87 -18.75 -9.08 -10.82
C PHE A 87 -18.65 -8.07 -11.96
N ASP A 88 -19.77 -7.65 -12.56
CA ASP A 88 -19.76 -6.67 -13.65
C ASP A 88 -19.19 -5.33 -13.19
N ARG A 89 -19.58 -4.85 -12.00
CA ARG A 89 -18.98 -3.64 -11.38
C ARG A 89 -17.49 -3.81 -11.05
N LEU A 90 -17.03 -5.04 -10.78
CA LEU A 90 -15.60 -5.31 -10.60
C LEU A 90 -14.87 -5.23 -11.94
N ALA A 91 -15.43 -5.84 -12.98
CA ALA A 91 -14.88 -5.85 -14.34
C ALA A 91 -14.77 -4.44 -14.92
N GLU A 92 -15.77 -3.59 -14.73
CA GLU A 92 -15.79 -2.19 -15.18
C GLU A 92 -14.71 -1.32 -14.52
N ARG A 93 -14.39 -1.60 -13.24
CA ARG A 93 -13.44 -0.80 -12.44
C ARG A 93 -12.02 -1.34 -12.47
N MET A 94 -11.79 -2.51 -13.07
CA MET A 94 -10.46 -3.10 -13.12
C MET A 94 -9.66 -2.50 -14.27
N GLU A 95 -8.66 -1.69 -13.92
CA GLU A 95 -7.81 -0.98 -14.89
C GLU A 95 -6.53 -1.75 -15.23
N GLY A 96 -6.18 -2.77 -14.45
CA GLY A 96 -4.98 -3.58 -14.63
C GLY A 96 -4.38 -4.03 -13.31
N VAL A 97 -3.14 -4.50 -13.36
CA VAL A 97 -2.42 -4.90 -12.15
C VAL A 97 -2.09 -3.67 -11.30
N SER A 98 -2.17 -3.83 -9.97
CA SER A 98 -1.86 -2.75 -9.04
C SER A 98 -0.35 -2.73 -8.74
N TRP A 99 0.31 -1.63 -9.07
CA TRP A 99 1.74 -1.43 -8.74
C TRP A 99 1.93 -1.01 -7.28
N CYS A 100 2.94 -1.55 -6.60
CA CYS A 100 3.16 -1.24 -5.18
C CYS A 100 3.78 0.15 -4.98
N ALA A 101 4.79 0.51 -5.77
CA ALA A 101 5.32 1.87 -5.84
C ALA A 101 4.57 2.71 -6.90
N SER A 102 3.24 2.80 -6.79
CA SER A 102 2.42 3.61 -7.70
C SER A 102 2.51 5.11 -7.40
N GLU A 103 2.02 5.94 -8.32
CA GLU A 103 1.91 7.40 -8.11
C GLU A 103 1.19 7.79 -6.82
N THR A 104 0.22 7.00 -6.37
CA THR A 104 -0.50 7.20 -5.11
C THR A 104 0.42 7.14 -3.90
N MET A 105 1.48 6.31 -3.92
CA MET A 105 2.50 6.28 -2.87
C MET A 105 3.38 7.52 -2.88
N GLY A 106 3.49 8.23 -4.01
CA GLY A 106 4.14 9.54 -4.07
C GLY A 106 3.33 10.67 -3.41
N ARG A 107 2.11 10.39 -2.94
CA ARG A 107 1.20 11.37 -2.31
C ARG A 107 1.01 11.14 -0.82
N VAL A 108 1.76 10.23 -0.20
CA VAL A 108 1.66 10.00 1.25
C VAL A 108 2.45 11.04 2.02
N GLU A 109 2.08 11.26 3.28
CA GLU A 109 2.68 12.28 4.14
C GLU A 109 3.38 11.66 5.35
N ALA A 110 4.13 12.50 6.08
CA ALA A 110 4.77 12.14 7.35
C ALA A 110 5.59 10.83 7.30
N VAL A 111 6.27 10.59 6.18
CA VAL A 111 7.09 9.39 5.98
C VAL A 111 8.28 9.44 6.94
N ARG A 112 8.37 8.43 7.81
CA ARG A 112 9.43 8.32 8.82
C ARG A 112 9.97 6.91 8.91
N LEU A 113 11.28 6.78 9.09
CA LEU A 113 11.92 5.48 9.29
C LEU A 113 11.47 4.87 10.64
N VAL A 114 11.10 3.60 10.62
CA VAL A 114 10.72 2.83 11.81
C VAL A 114 11.78 1.80 12.15
N ARG A 115 12.27 1.08 11.13
CA ARG A 115 13.29 0.04 11.28
C ARG A 115 14.09 -0.06 10.00
N GLU A 116 15.38 -0.32 10.11
CA GLU A 116 16.25 -0.58 8.96
C GLU A 116 17.19 -1.73 9.28
N ASP A 117 17.49 -2.52 8.27
CA ASP A 117 18.57 -3.50 8.25
C ASP A 117 19.34 -3.38 6.92
N ASP A 118 20.29 -4.29 6.68
CA ASP A 118 21.13 -4.25 5.48
C ASP A 118 20.33 -4.48 4.19
N ALA A 119 19.21 -5.22 4.27
CA ALA A 119 18.41 -5.61 3.11
C ALA A 119 17.25 -4.65 2.84
N ALA A 120 16.61 -4.14 3.91
CA ALA A 120 15.36 -3.39 3.80
C ALA A 120 15.22 -2.27 4.83
N ALA A 121 14.41 -1.28 4.47
CA ALA A 121 13.97 -0.20 5.35
C ALA A 121 12.44 -0.20 5.47
N VAL A 122 11.94 -0.12 6.70
CA VAL A 122 10.52 -0.03 7.03
C VAL A 122 10.20 1.40 7.41
N TYR A 123 9.23 1.99 6.72
CA TYR A 123 8.77 3.35 6.97
C TYR A 123 7.31 3.35 7.40
N ALA A 124 6.98 4.19 8.37
CA ALA A 124 5.61 4.56 8.67
C ALA A 124 5.25 5.82 7.87
N PHE A 125 3.98 5.94 7.46
CA PHE A 125 3.47 7.09 6.75
C PHE A 125 2.00 7.37 7.12
N GLN A 126 1.56 8.59 6.81
CA GLN A 126 0.17 9.01 6.89
C GLN A 126 -0.45 8.93 5.47
N PRO A 127 -1.47 8.07 5.26
CA PRO A 127 -2.25 8.12 4.04
C PRO A 127 -2.97 9.47 3.88
N THR A 128 -2.93 10.02 2.68
CA THR A 128 -3.76 11.16 2.23
C THR A 128 -4.98 10.64 1.49
N ALA A 129 -6.00 11.48 1.32
CA ALA A 129 -7.19 11.14 0.53
C ALA A 129 -6.82 10.71 -0.90
N GLU A 130 -5.82 11.34 -1.50
CA GLU A 130 -5.35 11.09 -2.86
C GLU A 130 -4.52 9.80 -2.96
N SER A 131 -3.88 9.37 -1.87
CA SER A 131 -3.14 8.11 -1.81
C SER A 131 -4.04 6.87 -1.68
N VAL A 132 -5.29 7.05 -1.23
CA VAL A 132 -6.25 5.97 -0.99
C VAL A 132 -7.16 5.77 -2.21
N ARG A 133 -7.34 4.51 -2.60
CA ARG A 133 -8.25 4.12 -3.68
C ARG A 133 -9.68 3.94 -3.16
N GLY A 134 -10.65 4.38 -3.95
CA GLY A 134 -12.08 4.30 -3.66
C GLY A 134 -12.60 5.49 -2.86
N GLU A 135 -13.59 6.20 -3.40
CA GLU A 135 -14.10 7.47 -2.87
C GLU A 135 -14.51 7.38 -1.38
N GLN A 136 -15.18 6.29 -0.99
CA GLN A 136 -15.62 6.11 0.40
C GLN A 136 -14.44 5.96 1.36
N ALA A 137 -13.37 5.26 0.96
CA ALA A 137 -12.19 5.05 1.80
C ALA A 137 -11.38 6.33 1.98
N ARG A 138 -11.39 7.25 0.99
CA ARG A 138 -10.68 8.53 1.06
C ARG A 138 -11.14 9.40 2.23
N ARG A 139 -12.42 9.33 2.59
CA ARG A 139 -13.03 10.12 3.69
C ARG A 139 -12.47 9.76 5.07
N PHE A 140 -11.76 8.64 5.18
CA PHE A 140 -11.22 8.14 6.44
C PHE A 140 -9.70 7.96 6.38
N ALA A 141 -9.03 8.54 5.38
CA ALA A 141 -7.57 8.42 5.22
C ALA A 141 -6.81 8.93 6.46
N ASP A 142 -7.31 9.98 7.11
CA ASP A 142 -6.80 10.56 8.37
C ASP A 142 -6.83 9.56 9.55
N ARG A 143 -7.78 8.62 9.53
CA ARG A 143 -7.93 7.55 10.52
C ARG A 143 -6.99 6.37 10.27
N LEU A 144 -6.39 6.27 9.10
CA LEU A 144 -5.48 5.19 8.75
C LEU A 144 -4.03 5.56 9.03
N ARG A 145 -3.22 4.54 9.24
CA ARG A 145 -1.76 4.60 9.29
C ARG A 145 -1.20 3.59 8.31
N GLY A 146 -0.09 3.95 7.69
CA GLY A 146 0.59 3.14 6.72
C GLY A 146 1.96 2.69 7.21
N GLU A 147 2.34 1.48 6.80
CA GLU A 147 3.71 1.00 6.86
C GLU A 147 4.09 0.47 5.48
N LEU A 148 5.31 0.74 5.03
CA LEU A 148 5.86 0.16 3.80
C LEU A 148 7.25 -0.39 4.06
N THR A 149 7.61 -1.45 3.34
CA THR A 149 8.94 -2.06 3.37
C THR A 149 9.62 -1.87 2.00
N LEU A 150 10.67 -1.07 1.98
CA LEU A 150 11.51 -0.79 0.81
C LEU A 150 12.72 -1.73 0.79
N ILE A 151 13.01 -2.33 -0.37
CA ILE A 151 14.23 -3.11 -0.60
C ILE A 151 15.36 -2.15 -1.00
N LYS A 152 16.54 -2.27 -0.39
CA LYS A 152 17.67 -1.36 -0.63
C LYS A 152 18.44 -1.67 -1.92
N ALA A 153 18.65 -2.95 -2.23
CA ALA A 153 19.45 -3.39 -3.39
C ALA A 153 18.82 -3.01 -4.75
N ASN A 154 17.48 -3.05 -4.83
CA ASN A 154 16.70 -2.57 -5.96
C ASN A 154 15.50 -1.79 -5.40
N PRO A 155 15.58 -0.45 -5.30
CA PRO A 155 14.55 0.38 -4.69
C PRO A 155 13.15 0.10 -5.24
N ASP A 156 12.38 -0.65 -4.45
CA ASP A 156 10.99 -0.97 -4.70
C ASP A 156 10.31 -1.42 -3.40
N ILE A 157 8.98 -1.38 -3.40
CA ILE A 157 8.16 -1.72 -2.24
C ILE A 157 7.84 -3.21 -2.26
N SER A 158 8.29 -3.93 -1.24
CA SER A 158 8.03 -5.36 -1.06
C SER A 158 6.74 -5.66 -0.30
N ARG A 159 6.31 -4.73 0.56
CA ARG A 159 5.12 -4.87 1.39
C ARG A 159 4.54 -3.51 1.75
N ILE A 160 3.22 -3.42 1.80
CA ILE A 160 2.48 -2.28 2.35
C ILE A 160 1.49 -2.81 3.37
N ARG A 161 1.29 -2.07 4.46
CA ARG A 161 0.22 -2.29 5.42
C ARG A 161 -0.52 -0.99 5.64
N LEU A 162 -1.85 -1.03 5.57
CA LEU A 162 -2.72 0.07 5.98
C LEU A 162 -3.59 -0.41 7.12
N TYR A 163 -3.65 0.33 8.22
CA TYR A 163 -4.42 -0.08 9.39
C TYR A 163 -5.01 1.12 10.14
N ALA A 164 -6.10 0.90 10.86
CA ALA A 164 -6.64 1.89 11.79
C ALA A 164 -6.10 1.60 13.20
N PRO A 165 -5.36 2.52 13.84
CA PRO A 165 -4.80 2.29 15.17
C PRO A 165 -5.87 2.35 16.28
N GLN A 166 -7.02 2.97 16.00
CA GLN A 166 -8.14 3.13 16.93
C GLN A 166 -9.45 2.87 16.19
N ALA A 167 -10.45 2.39 16.94
CA ALA A 167 -11.80 2.25 16.43
C ALA A 167 -12.38 3.62 16.04
N PHE A 168 -13.23 3.65 15.01
CA PHE A 168 -13.90 4.86 14.55
C PHE A 168 -15.28 4.56 13.96
N SER A 169 -16.12 5.59 13.89
CA SER A 169 -17.48 5.47 13.34
C SER A 169 -17.56 6.20 12.01
N PRO A 170 -17.53 5.49 10.86
CA PRO A 170 -17.60 6.15 9.56
C PRO A 170 -18.97 6.76 9.25
N LEU A 171 -20.03 6.22 9.85
CA LEU A 171 -21.43 6.62 9.67
C LEU A 171 -22.20 6.39 10.98
N PRO A 172 -23.35 7.05 11.19
CA PRO A 172 -24.25 6.70 12.28
C PRO A 172 -24.60 5.21 12.28
N LEU A 173 -24.67 4.62 13.47
CA LEU A 173 -24.97 3.19 13.67
C LEU A 173 -23.95 2.21 13.07
N VAL A 174 -22.78 2.70 12.62
CA VAL A 174 -21.66 1.89 12.15
C VAL A 174 -20.43 2.20 12.97
N ARG A 175 -19.80 1.16 13.51
CA ARG A 175 -18.51 1.24 14.20
C ARG A 175 -17.55 0.27 13.55
N VAL A 176 -16.36 0.75 13.22
CA VAL A 176 -15.25 -0.06 12.74
C VAL A 176 -14.26 -0.19 13.88
N ASP A 177 -14.08 -1.40 14.37
CA ASP A 177 -13.14 -1.71 15.46
C ASP A 177 -11.75 -2.01 14.92
N GLU A 178 -11.66 -2.59 13.72
CA GLU A 178 -10.40 -2.99 13.12
C GLU A 178 -10.44 -2.84 11.60
N VAL A 179 -9.40 -2.19 11.07
CA VAL A 179 -9.04 -2.21 9.65
C VAL A 179 -7.60 -2.67 9.59
N ASN A 180 -7.33 -3.74 8.84
CA ASN A 180 -5.97 -4.16 8.53
C ASN A 180 -5.90 -4.70 7.11
N ILE A 181 -5.21 -3.97 6.25
CA ILE A 181 -4.99 -4.31 4.85
C ILE A 181 -3.49 -4.56 4.70
N THR A 182 -3.13 -5.78 4.32
CA THR A 182 -1.75 -6.16 4.03
C THR A 182 -1.63 -6.45 2.55
N ILE A 183 -0.67 -5.78 1.90
CA ILE A 183 -0.35 -5.96 0.49
C ILE A 183 1.06 -6.56 0.40
N SER A 184 1.15 -7.76 -0.15
CA SER A 184 2.40 -8.45 -0.43
C SER A 184 2.76 -8.28 -1.90
N CYS A 185 3.94 -7.71 -2.17
CA CYS A 185 4.35 -7.36 -3.52
C CYS A 185 5.31 -8.41 -4.10
N GLN A 186 5.16 -8.76 -5.37
CA GLN A 186 6.08 -9.63 -6.11
C GLN A 186 6.64 -8.93 -7.34
N THR A 187 7.78 -9.41 -7.84
CA THR A 187 8.42 -8.88 -9.04
C THR A 187 7.64 -9.30 -10.29
N ALA A 188 7.27 -8.32 -11.12
CA ALA A 188 6.72 -8.52 -12.46
C ALA A 188 7.85 -8.72 -13.49
N PRO A 189 7.54 -9.15 -14.73
CA PRO A 189 8.57 -9.36 -15.76
C PRO A 189 9.43 -8.13 -16.10
N ASN A 190 8.92 -6.91 -15.90
CA ASN A 190 9.69 -5.66 -16.08
C ASN A 190 10.62 -5.32 -14.89
N GLY A 191 10.73 -6.20 -13.89
CA GLY A 191 11.57 -6.00 -12.71
C GLY A 191 10.95 -5.11 -11.62
N ARG A 192 9.77 -4.52 -11.85
CA ARG A 192 9.03 -3.72 -10.85
C ARG A 192 8.09 -4.58 -10.03
N ARG A 193 7.69 -4.11 -8.85
CA ARG A 193 6.84 -4.89 -7.94
C ARG A 193 5.36 -4.53 -8.03
N TYR A 194 4.54 -5.55 -8.24
CA TYR A 194 3.08 -5.46 -8.25
C TYR A 194 2.48 -6.09 -6.99
N ALA A 195 1.28 -5.65 -6.62
CA ALA A 195 0.49 -6.20 -5.52
C ALA A 195 -0.04 -7.59 -5.90
N ALA A 196 0.71 -8.62 -5.51
CA ALA A 196 0.41 -10.01 -5.84
C ALA A 196 -0.65 -10.60 -4.90
N GLU A 197 -0.69 -10.16 -3.65
CA GLU A 197 -1.72 -10.53 -2.69
C GLU A 197 -2.11 -9.33 -1.83
N THR A 198 -3.41 -9.10 -1.71
CA THR A 198 -4.00 -8.14 -0.78
C THR A 198 -4.93 -8.90 0.16
N VAL A 199 -4.59 -8.91 1.44
CA VAL A 199 -5.42 -9.45 2.51
C VAL A 199 -6.06 -8.29 3.25
N THR A 200 -7.39 -8.24 3.24
CA THR A 200 -8.17 -7.26 3.98
C THR A 200 -8.88 -7.94 5.13
N GLN A 201 -8.72 -7.40 6.34
CA GLN A 201 -9.45 -7.77 7.54
C GLN A 201 -10.22 -6.56 8.03
N LEU A 202 -11.52 -6.73 8.22
CA LEU A 202 -12.41 -5.69 8.67
C LEU A 202 -13.34 -6.24 9.75
N ARG A 203 -13.34 -5.61 10.92
CA ARG A 203 -14.21 -5.99 12.04
C ARG A 203 -14.93 -4.77 12.58
N GLY A 204 -16.18 -4.96 12.98
CA GLY A 204 -16.98 -3.90 13.55
C GLY A 204 -18.41 -4.32 13.81
N ALA A 205 -19.28 -3.32 13.91
CA ALA A 205 -20.72 -3.52 14.04
C ALA A 205 -21.48 -2.50 13.18
N ALA A 206 -22.59 -2.93 12.60
CA ALA A 206 -23.52 -2.09 11.86
C ALA A 206 -24.95 -2.45 12.27
N PHE A 207 -25.77 -1.44 12.60
CA PHE A 207 -27.16 -1.64 13.05
C PHE A 207 -27.29 -2.63 14.22
N GLY A 208 -26.34 -2.59 15.16
CA GLY A 208 -26.31 -3.47 16.32
C GLY A 208 -25.84 -4.90 16.04
N GLN A 209 -25.53 -5.25 14.79
CA GLN A 209 -25.02 -6.56 14.40
C GLN A 209 -23.51 -6.50 14.18
N SER A 210 -22.76 -7.40 14.82
CA SER A 210 -21.32 -7.51 14.59
C SER A 210 -21.02 -8.15 13.24
N PHE A 211 -19.98 -7.67 12.57
CA PHE A 211 -19.42 -8.30 11.38
C PHE A 211 -17.91 -8.52 11.57
N ASN A 212 -17.42 -9.59 10.95
CA ASN A 212 -16.01 -9.93 10.88
C ASN A 212 -15.74 -10.49 9.49
N GLU A 213 -15.19 -9.65 8.62
CA GLU A 213 -14.99 -9.96 7.22
C GLU A 213 -13.50 -10.05 6.92
N ARG A 214 -13.16 -11.11 6.18
CA ARG A 214 -11.83 -11.30 5.62
C ARG A 214 -11.98 -11.52 4.12
N SER A 215 -11.20 -10.78 3.34
CA SER A 215 -11.05 -11.05 1.92
C SER A 215 -9.58 -11.18 1.54
N VAL A 216 -9.32 -12.05 0.56
CA VAL A 216 -8.01 -12.22 -0.04
C VAL A 216 -8.15 -12.03 -1.54
N GLN A 217 -7.43 -11.05 -2.07
CA GLN A 217 -7.34 -10.79 -3.49
C GLN A 217 -5.94 -11.16 -3.97
N ARG A 218 -5.82 -11.85 -5.10
CA ARG A 218 -4.53 -12.23 -5.68
C ARG A 218 -4.45 -11.89 -7.15
N ALA A 219 -3.26 -11.48 -7.58
CA ALA A 219 -2.89 -11.39 -8.98
C ALA A 219 -1.72 -12.35 -9.21
N ARG A 220 -1.82 -13.21 -10.23
CA ARG A 220 -0.84 -14.26 -10.53
C ARG A 220 -0.62 -14.37 -12.04
N ASN A 221 0.42 -15.07 -12.44
CA ASN A 221 0.67 -15.45 -13.83
C ASN A 221 0.66 -14.24 -14.79
N LEU A 222 1.39 -13.18 -14.41
CA LEU A 222 1.57 -11.99 -15.24
C LEU A 222 2.28 -12.38 -16.54
N SER A 223 1.65 -12.06 -17.65
CA SER A 223 2.21 -12.25 -18.99
C SER A 223 2.09 -10.96 -19.76
N ALA A 224 3.15 -10.61 -20.50
CA ALA A 224 3.10 -9.50 -21.45
C ALA A 224 1.90 -9.71 -22.41
N PRO A 225 1.21 -8.64 -22.80
CA PRO A 225 -0.01 -8.73 -23.60
C PRO A 225 0.26 -9.14 -25.05
#